data_AF-K2M4S1-F1
#
_entry.id   AF-K2M4S1-F1
#
_cell.length_a   1.000
_cell.length_b   1.000
_cell.length_c   1.000
_cell.angle_alpha   90.00
_cell.angle_beta   90.00
_cell.angle_gamma   90.00
#
_symmetry.space_group_name_H-M   'P 1'
#
loop_
_entity.id
_entity.type
_entity.pdbx_description
1 polymer ?
#
loop_
_entity_poly.entity_id
_entity_poly.type
_entity_poly.pdbx_seq_one_letter_code
_entity_poly.pdbx_strand_id
1 'polypeptide(L)'
;MNAQAAPTDGERLRAIRAGLSSLDSRNWQLAHDDTGPLIEAVDEHGAFVVLARLSEATFDEGRFIATAPETIRFLLSLVDRAIASLAARAEGAPAGRGKGPDARSGAGTAAAQPEPKDFAAEAAMKCTEPAFKTFLAERHGLEKPATDARTAQRLRSVLGVTSRRDLNDNGKAAARWKALRAEFQAWRTAG
;
A
#
# COMPACT_ATOMS: atom_id res chain seq x y z
N MET A 1 15.83 -38.94 -20.36
CA MET A 1 15.86 -37.47 -20.28
C MET A 1 14.50 -37.02 -19.75
N ASN A 2 14.42 -36.63 -18.47
CA ASN A 2 13.16 -36.25 -17.85
C ASN A 2 12.92 -34.76 -18.09
N ALA A 3 11.90 -34.44 -18.89
CA ALA A 3 11.39 -33.08 -19.01
C ALA A 3 10.63 -32.75 -17.71
N GLN A 4 11.25 -31.99 -16.81
CA GLN A 4 10.52 -31.36 -15.71
C GLN A 4 9.54 -30.35 -16.33
N ALA A 5 8.25 -30.61 -16.18
CA ALA A 5 7.21 -29.66 -16.54
C ALA A 5 7.48 -28.34 -15.79
N ALA A 6 7.41 -27.22 -16.51
CA ALA A 6 7.60 -25.92 -15.90
C ALA A 6 6.57 -25.72 -14.78
N PRO A 7 6.98 -25.21 -13.60
CA PRO A 7 6.08 -25.00 -12.49
C PRO A 7 4.97 -24.02 -12.89
N THR A 8 3.76 -24.31 -12.46
CA THR A 8 2.64 -23.39 -12.62
C THR A 8 2.88 -22.09 -11.83
N ASP A 9 2.22 -20.99 -12.22
CA ASP A 9 2.34 -19.72 -11.51
C ASP A 9 1.96 -19.84 -10.02
N GLY A 10 0.99 -20.70 -9.69
CA GLY A 10 0.60 -20.98 -8.31
C GLY A 10 1.68 -21.70 -7.49
N GLU A 11 2.37 -22.67 -8.10
CA GLU A 11 3.50 -23.35 -7.46
C GLU A 11 4.68 -22.40 -7.27
N ARG A 12 4.96 -21.56 -8.27
CA ARG A 12 6.01 -20.54 -8.19
C ARG A 12 5.71 -19.53 -7.08
N LEU A 13 4.47 -19.06 -6.98
CA LEU A 13 4.05 -18.14 -5.92
C LEU A 13 4.18 -18.77 -4.52
N ARG A 14 3.83 -20.06 -4.38
CA ARG A 14 3.99 -20.80 -3.12
C ARG A 14 5.47 -20.93 -2.73
N ALA A 15 6.34 -21.22 -3.70
CA ALA A 15 7.78 -21.31 -3.47
C ALA A 15 8.37 -19.97 -3.00
N ILE A 16 7.96 -18.84 -3.62
CA ILE A 16 8.38 -17.50 -3.20
C ILE A 16 7.94 -17.22 -1.76
N ARG A 17 6.68 -17.53 -1.42
CA ARG A 17 6.17 -17.35 -0.04
C ARG A 17 6.95 -18.17 0.98
N ALA A 18 7.18 -19.45 0.68
CA ALA A 18 7.96 -20.32 1.56
C ALA A 18 9.40 -19.81 1.74
N GLY A 19 10.03 -19.35 0.65
CA GLY A 19 11.37 -18.77 0.68
C GLY A 19 11.45 -17.48 1.49
N LEU A 20 10.41 -16.66 1.53
CA LEU A 20 10.39 -15.43 2.35
C LEU A 20 10.11 -15.72 3.83
N SER A 21 9.26 -16.69 4.14
CA SER A 21 8.98 -17.09 5.52
C SER A 21 10.20 -17.70 6.21
N SER A 22 11.10 -18.34 5.48
CA SER A 22 12.35 -18.86 6.05
C SER A 22 13.40 -17.78 6.33
N LEU A 23 13.19 -16.54 5.88
CA LEU A 23 14.09 -15.40 6.14
C LEU A 23 13.79 -14.71 7.48
N ASP A 24 12.96 -15.32 8.35
CA ASP A 24 12.51 -14.73 9.61
C ASP A 24 13.67 -14.11 10.39
N SER A 25 13.56 -12.79 10.62
CA SER A 25 14.46 -11.93 11.40
C SER A 25 15.72 -11.39 10.72
N ARG A 26 16.03 -11.76 9.48
CA ARG A 26 17.22 -11.18 8.81
C ARG A 26 16.88 -9.79 8.31
N ASN A 27 17.20 -8.78 9.12
CA ASN A 27 17.17 -7.37 8.71
C ASN A 27 18.33 -7.14 7.75
N TRP A 28 18.08 -7.36 6.46
CA TRP A 28 19.07 -7.13 5.42
C TRP A 28 19.37 -5.63 5.39
N GLN A 29 20.65 -5.29 5.39
CA GLN A 29 21.08 -3.91 5.41
C GLN A 29 22.25 -3.71 4.47
N LEU A 30 22.32 -2.51 3.90
CA LEU A 30 23.43 -2.06 3.09
C LEU A 30 24.51 -1.51 4.02
N ALA A 31 25.69 -2.10 3.98
CA ALA A 31 26.87 -1.68 4.71
C ALA A 31 28.04 -1.44 3.74
N HIS A 32 29.14 -0.91 4.27
CA HIS A 32 30.37 -0.68 3.51
C HIS A 32 31.57 -1.05 4.37
N ASP A 33 32.48 -1.85 3.83
CA ASP A 33 33.77 -2.16 4.46
C ASP A 33 34.93 -1.67 3.58
N ASP A 34 36.17 -2.04 3.94
CA ASP A 34 37.37 -1.63 3.21
C ASP A 34 37.42 -2.14 1.75
N THR A 35 36.58 -3.12 1.40
CA THR A 35 36.51 -3.72 0.06
C THR A 35 35.35 -3.20 -0.78
N GLY A 36 34.46 -2.40 -0.21
CA GLY A 36 33.33 -1.79 -0.92
C GLY A 36 31.96 -2.05 -0.27
N PRO A 37 30.87 -1.76 -1.00
CA PRO A 37 29.51 -1.97 -0.51
C PRO A 37 29.14 -3.45 -0.43
N LEU A 38 28.40 -3.81 0.60
CA LEU A 38 27.96 -5.17 0.87
C LEU A 38 26.55 -5.21 1.48
N ILE A 39 25.86 -6.32 1.29
CA ILE A 39 24.63 -6.64 1.99
C ILE A 39 24.98 -7.56 3.15
N GLU A 40 24.59 -7.17 4.34
CA GLU A 40 24.72 -7.99 5.54
C GLU A 40 23.36 -8.21 6.20
N ALA A 41 23.27 -9.21 7.05
CA ALA A 41 22.14 -9.44 7.93
C ALA A 41 22.61 -9.74 9.34
N VAL A 42 21.74 -9.50 10.30
CA VAL A 42 21.93 -9.94 11.68
C VAL A 42 21.48 -11.40 11.79
N ASP A 43 22.35 -12.26 12.33
CA ASP A 43 22.00 -13.64 12.65
C ASP A 43 21.20 -13.75 13.96
N GLU A 44 20.86 -14.98 14.35
CA GLU A 44 20.11 -15.26 15.58
C GLU A 44 20.85 -14.86 16.87
N HIS A 45 22.15 -14.61 16.80
CA HIS A 45 23.00 -14.24 17.91
C HIS A 45 23.35 -12.75 17.93
N GLY A 46 22.83 -11.95 16.99
CA GLY A 46 23.13 -10.53 16.88
C GLY A 46 24.41 -10.21 16.12
N ALA A 47 25.08 -11.20 15.52
CA ALA A 47 26.28 -10.99 14.72
C ALA A 47 25.94 -10.61 13.28
N PHE A 48 26.74 -9.73 12.69
CA PHE A 48 26.60 -9.36 11.28
C PHE A 48 27.24 -10.42 10.38
N VAL A 49 26.45 -10.91 9.42
CA VAL A 49 26.87 -11.90 8.42
C VAL A 49 26.75 -11.27 7.04
N VAL A 50 27.83 -11.32 6.27
CA VAL A 50 27.86 -10.85 4.88
C VAL A 50 27.08 -11.82 3.99
N LEU A 51 26.02 -11.33 3.36
CA LEU A 51 25.17 -12.08 2.43
C LEU A 51 25.66 -11.95 0.98
N ALA A 52 26.08 -10.75 0.58
CA ALA A 52 26.56 -10.48 -0.77
C ALA A 52 27.49 -9.27 -0.80
N ARG A 53 28.48 -9.28 -1.70
CA ARG A 53 29.33 -8.11 -2.00
C ARG A 53 28.94 -7.52 -3.34
N LEU A 54 28.93 -6.19 -3.42
CA LEU A 54 28.50 -5.45 -4.60
C LEU A 54 29.72 -4.75 -5.20
N SER A 55 30.18 -5.19 -6.39
CA SER A 55 31.39 -4.66 -7.01
C SER A 55 31.17 -3.38 -7.83
N GLU A 56 30.02 -3.26 -8.48
CA GLU A 56 29.69 -2.16 -9.42
C GLU A 56 28.30 -1.56 -9.17
N ALA A 57 27.65 -1.91 -8.05
CA ALA A 57 26.33 -1.39 -7.75
C ALA A 57 26.42 0.07 -7.27
N THR A 58 25.51 0.89 -7.76
CA THR A 58 25.22 2.19 -7.19
C THR A 58 24.62 2.04 -5.79
N PHE A 59 24.65 3.13 -5.00
CA PHE A 59 24.03 3.16 -3.68
C PHE A 59 22.54 2.80 -3.73
N ASP A 60 21.81 3.29 -4.74
CA ASP A 60 20.38 3.01 -4.88
C ASP A 60 20.09 1.55 -5.24
N GLU A 61 20.90 0.92 -6.08
CA GLU A 61 20.79 -0.51 -6.38
C GLU A 61 21.07 -1.36 -5.13
N GLY A 62 22.13 -1.02 -4.38
CA GLY A 62 22.44 -1.69 -3.12
C GLY A 62 21.31 -1.55 -2.10
N ARG A 63 20.73 -0.35 -1.97
CA ARG A 63 19.60 -0.09 -1.08
C ARG A 63 18.34 -0.85 -1.54
N PHE A 64 18.08 -0.91 -2.83
CA PHE A 64 16.96 -1.68 -3.38
C PHE A 64 17.10 -3.17 -3.03
N ILE A 65 18.29 -3.75 -3.22
CA ILE A 65 18.58 -5.15 -2.88
C ILE A 65 18.41 -5.40 -1.37
N ALA A 66 18.97 -4.51 -0.53
CA ALA A 66 18.83 -4.62 0.92
C ALA A 66 17.37 -4.66 1.37
N THR A 67 16.49 -3.88 0.73
CA THR A 67 15.05 -3.83 1.06
C THR A 67 14.18 -4.81 0.26
N ALA A 68 14.78 -5.70 -0.54
CA ALA A 68 14.04 -6.58 -1.43
C ALA A 68 13.12 -7.55 -0.67
N PRO A 69 13.54 -8.22 0.42
CA PRO A 69 12.65 -9.10 1.18
C PRO A 69 11.41 -8.37 1.70
N GLU A 70 11.57 -7.18 2.28
CA GLU A 70 10.48 -6.34 2.79
C GLU A 70 9.56 -5.89 1.66
N THR A 71 10.13 -5.49 0.54
CA THR A 71 9.38 -5.07 -0.66
C THR A 71 8.54 -6.22 -1.20
N ILE A 72 9.09 -7.43 -1.31
CA ILE A 72 8.34 -8.59 -1.80
C ILE A 72 7.27 -9.01 -0.80
N ARG A 73 7.55 -9.02 0.52
CA ARG A 73 6.53 -9.26 1.56
C ARG A 73 5.38 -8.25 1.43
N PHE A 74 5.69 -6.97 1.24
CA PHE A 74 4.70 -5.94 1.02
C PHE A 74 3.84 -6.21 -0.24
N LEU A 75 4.47 -6.51 -1.38
CA LEU A 75 3.74 -6.83 -2.62
C LEU A 75 2.84 -8.06 -2.46
N LEU A 76 3.32 -9.13 -1.82
CA LEU A 76 2.52 -10.32 -1.53
C LEU A 76 1.34 -10.00 -0.60
N SER A 77 1.54 -9.14 0.41
CA SER A 77 0.44 -8.70 1.28
C SER A 77 -0.65 -7.92 0.52
N LEU A 78 -0.30 -7.22 -0.56
CA LEU A 78 -1.27 -6.55 -1.43
C LEU A 78 -2.07 -7.57 -2.23
N VAL A 79 -1.41 -8.62 -2.75
CA VAL A 79 -2.06 -9.73 -3.44
C VAL A 79 -3.03 -10.46 -2.50
N ASP A 80 -2.60 -10.76 -1.27
CA ASP A 80 -3.45 -11.42 -0.28
C ASP A 80 -4.68 -10.60 0.06
N ARG A 81 -4.50 -9.29 0.28
CA ARG A 81 -5.62 -8.38 0.55
C ARG A 81 -6.56 -8.27 -0.65
N ALA A 82 -6.03 -8.26 -1.87
CA ALA A 82 -6.85 -8.24 -3.08
C ALA A 82 -7.70 -9.52 -3.20
N ILE A 83 -7.10 -10.70 -2.99
CA ILE A 83 -7.81 -12.00 -3.01
C ILE A 83 -8.89 -12.03 -1.93
N ALA A 84 -8.54 -11.65 -0.69
CA ALA A 84 -9.49 -11.61 0.42
C ALA A 84 -10.65 -10.64 0.15
N SER A 85 -10.37 -9.48 -0.44
CA SER A 85 -11.42 -8.52 -0.82
C SER A 85 -12.37 -9.08 -1.90
N LEU A 86 -11.89 -9.90 -2.83
CA LEU A 86 -12.73 -10.52 -3.84
C LEU A 86 -13.61 -11.62 -3.23
N ALA A 87 -13.05 -12.46 -2.34
CA ALA A 87 -13.80 -13.48 -1.62
C ALA A 87 -14.92 -12.86 -0.77
N ALA A 88 -14.62 -11.81 0.01
CA ALA A 88 -15.61 -11.11 0.82
C ALA A 88 -16.73 -10.44 0.02
N ARG A 89 -16.48 -10.06 -1.25
CA ARG A 89 -17.49 -9.53 -2.17
C ARG A 89 -18.38 -10.63 -2.75
N ALA A 90 -17.83 -11.81 -2.98
CA ALA A 90 -18.58 -12.98 -3.41
C ALA A 90 -19.50 -13.51 -2.30
N GLU A 91 -19.01 -13.56 -1.06
CA GLU A 91 -19.79 -13.98 0.11
C GLU A 91 -20.81 -12.94 0.57
N GLY A 92 -20.50 -11.64 0.40
CA GLY A 92 -21.40 -10.53 0.70
C GLY A 92 -22.48 -10.26 -0.35
N ALA A 93 -22.57 -11.08 -1.40
CA ALA A 93 -23.65 -10.99 -2.39
C ALA A 93 -24.93 -11.63 -1.80
N PRO A 94 -26.02 -10.87 -1.58
CA PRO A 94 -27.26 -11.45 -1.09
C PRO A 94 -27.80 -12.45 -2.12
N ALA A 95 -27.97 -13.70 -1.68
CA ALA A 95 -28.74 -14.69 -2.40
C ALA A 95 -30.19 -14.22 -2.55
N GLY A 96 -30.53 -13.74 -3.75
CA GLY A 96 -31.89 -13.69 -4.28
C GLY A 96 -32.60 -12.33 -4.28
N ARG A 97 -32.79 -11.75 -5.48
CA ARG A 97 -34.14 -11.48 -6.01
C ARG A 97 -34.07 -11.31 -7.53
N GLY A 98 -34.83 -12.13 -8.24
CA GLY A 98 -34.84 -12.17 -9.70
C GLY A 98 -35.64 -11.04 -10.36
N LYS A 99 -35.37 -10.91 -11.66
CA LYS A 99 -36.21 -10.48 -12.79
C LYS A 99 -36.89 -9.09 -12.72
N GLY A 100 -36.38 -8.20 -13.58
CA GLY A 100 -37.09 -7.05 -14.14
C GLY A 100 -36.12 -6.19 -14.97
N PRO A 101 -36.29 -6.08 -16.30
CA PRO A 101 -35.37 -5.37 -17.17
C PRO A 101 -35.69 -3.87 -17.25
N ASP A 102 -34.79 -3.13 -17.90
CA ASP A 102 -34.92 -1.74 -18.37
C ASP A 102 -34.38 -0.63 -17.44
N ALA A 103 -33.10 -0.29 -17.66
CA ALA A 103 -32.70 1.09 -17.93
C ALA A 103 -31.28 1.14 -18.51
N ARG A 104 -31.20 1.58 -19.77
CA ARG A 104 -29.98 1.93 -20.50
C ARG A 104 -29.34 3.20 -19.94
N SER A 105 -28.01 3.20 -19.91
CA SER A 105 -27.05 4.32 -20.06
C SER A 105 -25.95 4.16 -19.00
N GLY A 106 -24.65 4.23 -19.29
CA GLY A 106 -23.92 4.54 -20.50
C GLY A 106 -22.50 4.93 -20.05
N ALA A 107 -21.49 4.46 -20.80
CA ALA A 107 -20.12 4.95 -20.88
C ALA A 107 -19.24 5.02 -19.61
N GLY A 108 -18.05 4.42 -19.70
CA GLY A 108 -16.86 4.90 -18.97
C GLY A 108 -16.06 3.83 -18.23
N THR A 109 -15.24 3.09 -18.98
CA THR A 109 -14.14 2.27 -18.45
C THR A 109 -13.07 3.14 -17.78
N ALA A 110 -12.90 2.97 -16.46
CA ALA A 110 -11.62 3.18 -15.78
C ALA A 110 -11.57 2.23 -14.56
N ALA A 111 -10.54 1.38 -14.52
CA ALA A 111 -10.38 0.28 -13.58
C ALA A 111 -10.32 0.77 -12.12
N ALA A 112 -11.34 0.44 -11.34
CA ALA A 112 -11.41 0.72 -9.91
C ALA A 112 -10.69 -0.38 -9.12
N GLN A 113 -9.62 -0.02 -8.42
CA GLN A 113 -9.07 -0.83 -7.32
C GLN A 113 -10.15 -1.05 -6.24
N PRO A 114 -10.14 -2.19 -5.53
CA PRO A 114 -11.16 -2.49 -4.54
C PRO A 114 -11.08 -1.52 -3.35
N GLU A 115 -12.06 -0.64 -3.28
CA GLU A 115 -12.21 0.40 -2.26
C GLU A 115 -12.33 -0.18 -0.84
N PRO A 116 -11.64 0.40 0.16
CA PRO A 116 -11.91 0.11 1.57
C PRO A 116 -13.37 0.41 1.87
N LYS A 117 -14.07 -0.53 2.52
CA LYS A 117 -15.47 -0.37 2.97
C LYS A 117 -15.62 0.72 4.06
N ASP A 118 -14.52 1.34 4.49
CA ASP A 118 -14.48 2.38 5.53
C ASP A 118 -13.47 3.51 5.20
N PHE A 119 -13.90 4.46 4.38
CA PHE A 119 -13.19 5.72 4.09
C PHE A 119 -13.00 6.59 5.34
N ALA A 120 -13.88 6.45 6.34
CA ALA A 120 -13.78 7.20 7.60
C ALA A 120 -12.53 6.80 8.40
N ALA A 121 -12.26 5.50 8.48
CA ALA A 121 -11.07 4.95 9.15
C ALA A 121 -9.77 5.35 8.42
N GLU A 122 -9.76 5.25 7.10
CA GLU A 122 -8.61 5.65 6.27
C GLU A 122 -8.28 7.14 6.45
N ALA A 123 -9.30 8.00 6.40
CA ALA A 123 -9.16 9.43 6.64
C ALA A 123 -8.60 9.75 8.03
N ALA A 124 -8.97 8.97 9.06
CA ALA A 124 -8.45 9.14 10.40
C ALA A 124 -6.96 8.77 10.48
N MET A 125 -6.54 7.66 9.89
CA MET A 125 -5.13 7.26 9.84
C MET A 125 -4.29 8.33 9.13
N LYS A 126 -4.76 8.81 7.96
CA LYS A 126 -4.07 9.85 7.19
C LYS A 126 -3.91 11.17 7.96
N CYS A 127 -4.88 11.58 8.78
CA CYS A 127 -4.75 12.78 9.61
C CYS A 127 -3.58 12.72 10.62
N THR A 128 -3.09 11.53 10.97
CA THR A 128 -1.96 11.37 11.90
C THR A 128 -0.60 11.45 11.20
N GLU A 129 -0.54 11.25 9.87
CA GLU A 129 0.70 11.25 9.10
C GLU A 129 1.30 12.67 9.01
N PRO A 130 2.58 12.87 9.40
CA PRO A 130 3.25 14.17 9.31
C PRO A 130 3.26 14.75 7.89
N ALA A 131 3.51 13.90 6.87
CA ALA A 131 3.50 14.32 5.48
C ALA A 131 2.12 14.82 5.00
N PHE A 132 1.04 14.20 5.49
CA PHE A 132 -0.32 14.63 5.15
C PHE A 132 -0.69 15.96 5.80
N LYS A 133 -0.18 16.21 7.02
CA LYS A 133 -0.32 17.51 7.69
C LYS A 133 0.40 18.62 6.91
N THR A 134 1.61 18.35 6.43
CA THR A 134 2.38 19.29 5.58
C THR A 134 1.64 19.57 4.27
N PHE A 135 1.17 18.55 3.58
CA PHE A 135 0.36 18.69 2.37
C PHE A 135 -0.88 19.56 2.60
N LEU A 136 -1.64 19.32 3.68
CA LEU A 136 -2.82 20.11 4.00
C LEU A 136 -2.47 21.57 4.38
N ALA A 137 -1.30 21.81 4.97
CA ALA A 137 -0.81 23.15 5.26
C ALA A 137 -0.48 23.92 3.97
N GLU A 138 0.24 23.28 3.04
CA GLU A 138 0.69 23.90 1.80
C GLU A 138 -0.43 24.09 0.76
N ARG A 139 -1.26 23.08 0.55
CA ARG A 139 -2.26 23.07 -0.53
C ARG A 139 -3.62 23.56 -0.10
N HIS A 140 -3.95 23.37 1.18
CA HIS A 140 -5.27 23.68 1.72
C HIS A 140 -5.23 24.65 2.91
N GLY A 141 -4.09 25.28 3.20
CA GLY A 141 -4.00 26.35 4.19
C GLY A 141 -4.36 25.93 5.61
N LEU A 142 -3.91 24.76 6.06
CA LEU A 142 -4.00 24.36 7.48
C LEU A 142 -3.18 25.31 8.36
N GLU A 143 -3.84 26.03 9.26
CA GLU A 143 -3.19 26.93 10.23
C GLU A 143 -2.31 26.15 11.22
N LYS A 144 -1.08 26.63 11.43
CA LYS A 144 -0.16 26.06 12.43
C LYS A 144 -0.60 26.46 13.84
N PRO A 145 -0.46 25.58 14.86
CA PRO A 145 0.11 24.23 14.80
C PRO A 145 -0.83 23.19 14.18
N ALA A 146 -0.27 22.31 13.34
CA ALA A 146 -0.98 21.23 12.67
C ALA A 146 -1.20 20.03 13.63
N THR A 147 -2.15 20.17 14.55
CA THR A 147 -2.58 19.08 15.45
C THR A 147 -3.58 18.15 14.77
N ASP A 148 -3.66 16.89 15.19
CA ASP A 148 -4.56 15.88 14.61
C ASP A 148 -6.02 16.35 14.58
N ALA A 149 -6.45 17.05 15.62
CA ALA A 149 -7.80 17.62 15.71
C ALA A 149 -8.05 18.72 14.66
N ARG A 150 -7.07 19.59 14.41
CA ARG A 150 -7.16 20.65 13.38
C ARG A 150 -7.07 20.06 11.98
N THR A 151 -6.20 19.07 11.77
CA THR A 151 -6.11 18.31 10.51
C THR A 151 -7.43 17.62 10.20
N ALA A 152 -8.08 17.01 11.19
CA ALA A 152 -9.40 16.40 11.07
C ALA A 152 -10.49 17.42 10.69
N GLN A 153 -10.50 18.57 11.36
CA GLN A 153 -11.46 19.64 11.09
C GLN A 153 -11.27 20.22 9.69
N ARG A 154 -10.01 20.44 9.27
CA ARG A 154 -9.71 20.94 7.93
C ARG A 154 -10.08 19.93 6.86
N LEU A 155 -9.80 18.65 7.08
CA LEU A 155 -10.19 17.58 6.17
C LEU A 155 -11.72 17.55 5.95
N ARG A 156 -12.51 17.68 7.02
CA ARG A 156 -13.98 17.78 6.93
C ARG A 156 -14.43 18.99 6.11
N SER A 157 -13.80 20.13 6.33
CA SER A 157 -14.08 21.37 5.57
C SER A 157 -13.76 21.21 4.08
N VAL A 158 -12.62 20.61 3.73
CA VAL A 158 -12.21 20.35 2.33
C VAL A 158 -13.16 19.36 1.66
N LEU A 159 -13.59 18.32 2.39
CA LEU A 159 -14.49 17.29 1.86
C LEU A 159 -15.97 17.71 1.89
N GLY A 160 -16.31 18.83 2.53
CA GLY A 160 -17.69 19.31 2.67
C GLY A 160 -18.58 18.35 3.45
N VAL A 161 -18.06 17.74 4.51
CA VAL A 161 -18.76 16.79 5.39
C VAL A 161 -18.70 17.25 6.84
N THR A 162 -19.71 16.90 7.65
CA THR A 162 -19.73 17.23 9.08
C THR A 162 -19.19 16.10 9.92
N SER A 163 -19.24 14.86 9.41
CA SER A 163 -18.69 13.67 10.04
C SER A 163 -17.81 12.87 9.09
N ARG A 164 -16.84 12.12 9.64
CA ARG A 164 -16.05 11.17 8.85
C ARG A 164 -16.90 9.99 8.36
N ARG A 165 -17.97 9.62 9.07
CA ARG A 165 -18.92 8.57 8.63
C ARG A 165 -19.60 8.93 7.32
N ASP A 166 -19.80 10.22 7.06
CA ASP A 166 -20.39 10.70 5.81
C ASP A 166 -19.57 10.28 4.58
N LEU A 167 -18.28 9.95 4.74
CA LEU A 167 -17.46 9.40 3.67
C LEU A 167 -17.90 8.00 3.25
N ASN A 168 -18.50 7.22 4.15
CA ASN A 168 -18.98 5.86 3.87
C ASN A 168 -20.41 5.88 3.32
N ASP A 169 -21.24 6.80 3.82
CA ASP A 169 -22.67 6.85 3.51
C ASP A 169 -22.99 7.76 2.30
N ASN A 170 -22.09 8.66 1.92
CA ASN A 170 -22.29 9.61 0.81
C ASN A 170 -21.25 9.43 -0.29
N GLY A 171 -21.68 8.83 -1.42
CA GLY A 171 -20.82 8.60 -2.58
C GLY A 171 -20.15 9.86 -3.15
N LYS A 172 -20.75 11.04 -3.00
CA LYS A 172 -20.12 12.31 -3.41
C LYS A 172 -18.96 12.70 -2.49
N ALA A 173 -19.09 12.43 -1.19
CA ALA A 173 -18.03 12.67 -0.22
C ALA A 173 -16.87 11.68 -0.40
N ALA A 174 -17.19 10.40 -0.67
CA ALA A 174 -16.19 9.39 -1.04
C ALA A 174 -15.41 9.78 -2.30
N ALA A 175 -16.08 10.33 -3.33
CA ALA A 175 -15.41 10.79 -4.55
C ALA A 175 -14.43 11.95 -4.27
N ARG A 176 -14.82 12.93 -3.45
CA ARG A 176 -13.93 14.04 -3.03
C ARG A 176 -12.74 13.52 -2.22
N TRP A 177 -12.95 12.53 -1.35
CA TRP A 177 -11.86 11.89 -0.60
C TRP A 177 -10.85 11.21 -1.52
N LYS A 178 -11.32 10.47 -2.53
CA LYS A 178 -10.46 9.82 -3.52
C LYS A 178 -9.65 10.85 -4.33
N ALA A 179 -10.27 11.95 -4.75
CA ALA A 179 -9.58 13.03 -5.45
C ALA A 179 -8.48 13.65 -4.58
N LEU A 180 -8.79 14.00 -3.33
CA LEU A 180 -7.83 14.56 -2.38
C LEU A 180 -6.66 13.59 -2.10
N ARG A 181 -6.94 12.28 -2.02
CA ARG A 181 -5.91 11.25 -1.85
C ARG A 181 -5.00 11.17 -3.08
N ALA A 182 -5.55 11.28 -4.29
CA ALA A 182 -4.76 11.30 -5.52
C ALA A 182 -3.86 12.55 -5.58
N GLU A 183 -4.38 13.72 -5.20
CA GLU A 183 -3.60 14.96 -5.11
C GLU A 183 -2.46 14.86 -4.10
N PHE A 184 -2.71 14.26 -2.93
CA PHE A 184 -1.67 14.01 -1.92
C PHE A 184 -0.55 13.12 -2.45
N GLN A 185 -0.89 12.04 -3.16
CA GLN A 185 0.11 11.15 -3.75
C GLN A 185 0.92 11.85 -4.83
N ALA A 186 0.26 12.61 -5.71
CA ALA A 186 0.93 13.40 -6.74
C ALA A 186 1.89 14.44 -6.14
N TRP A 187 1.48 15.14 -5.08
CA TRP A 187 2.34 16.06 -4.34
C TRP A 187 3.54 15.34 -3.70
N ARG A 188 3.33 14.17 -3.09
CA ARG A 188 4.40 13.37 -2.47
C ARG A 188 5.43 12.86 -3.48
N THR A 189 5.05 12.62 -4.73
CA THR A 189 5.97 12.22 -5.79
C THR A 189 6.69 13.38 -6.47
N ALA A 190 6.16 14.61 -6.32
CA ALA A 190 6.68 15.81 -6.98
C ALA A 190 7.57 16.69 -6.08
N GLY A 191 7.58 16.43 -4.77
CA GLY A 191 8.42 17.10 -3.77
C GLY A 191 9.42 16.15 -3.14
#